data_AF-A0A2V6TR41-F1
#
_entry.id   AF-A0A2V6TR41-F1
#
_cell.length_a   1.000
_cell.length_b   1.000
_cell.length_c   1.000
_cell.angle_alpha   90.00
_cell.angle_beta   90.00
_cell.angle_gamma   90.00
#
_symmetry.space_group_name_H-M   'P 1'
#
loop_
_entity.id
_entity.type
_entity.pdbx_description
1 polymer ?
#
loop_
_entity_poly.entity_id
_entity_poly.type
_entity_poly.pdbx_seq_one_letter_code
_entity_poly.pdbx_strand_id
1 'polypeptide(L)' 'MVHQLGFSLYLVTDRSALPATSIQDAVESCLAAGLKAVQLREKDLAVRDLLGLAHTLRDSTRRHGARLLI' A
#
# COMPACT_ATOMS: atom_id res chain seq x y z
N MET A 1 -8.12 -8.92 -26.02
CA MET A 1 -7.57 -9.61 -24.83
C MET A 1 -7.46 -8.60 -23.70
N VAL A 2 -8.29 -8.70 -22.66
CA VAL A 2 -8.09 -7.90 -21.45
C VAL A 2 -6.87 -8.47 -20.73
N HIS A 3 -5.81 -7.68 -20.59
CA HIS A 3 -4.66 -8.07 -19.77
C HIS A 3 -5.14 -8.26 -18.33
N GLN A 4 -4.99 -9.47 -17.79
CA GLN A 4 -5.25 -9.73 -16.38
C GLN A 4 -4.29 -8.86 -15.54
N LEU A 5 -4.82 -8.13 -14.56
CA LEU A 5 -4.06 -7.17 -13.75
C LEU A 5 -2.97 -7.82 -12.88
N GLY A 6 -2.99 -9.15 -12.76
CA GLY A 6 -2.03 -9.93 -11.96
C GLY A 6 -2.34 -9.94 -10.46
N PHE A 7 -3.52 -9.47 -10.06
CA PHE A 7 -4.01 -9.49 -8.68
C PHE A 7 -5.55 -9.59 -8.68
N SER A 8 -6.10 -10.25 -7.67
CA SER A 8 -7.56 -10.34 -7.41
C SER A 8 -8.00 -9.46 -6.26
N LEU A 9 -7.08 -9.13 -5.33
CA LEU A 9 -7.32 -8.27 -4.18
C LEU A 9 -6.48 -6.99 -4.28
N TYR A 10 -7.13 -5.86 -4.06
CA TYR A 10 -6.54 -4.53 -4.13
C TYR A 10 -6.85 -3.76 -2.85
N LEU A 11 -5.83 -3.46 -2.06
CA LEU A 11 -5.96 -2.72 -0.81
C LEU A 11 -5.85 -1.22 -1.08
N VAL A 12 -6.70 -0.41 -0.44
CA VAL A 12 -6.59 1.05 -0.43
C VAL A 12 -6.35 1.48 1.01
N THR A 13 -5.31 2.29 1.26
CA THR A 13 -4.98 2.73 2.62
C THR A 13 -5.96 3.79 3.10
N ASP A 14 -6.19 3.79 4.41
CA ASP A 14 -6.85 4.87 5.15
C ASP A 14 -6.36 4.83 6.60
N ARG A 15 -5.54 5.81 7.01
CA ARG A 15 -5.01 5.87 8.38
C ARG A 15 -6.11 5.92 9.44
N SER A 16 -7.28 6.49 9.12
CA SER A 16 -8.38 6.62 10.10
C SER A 16 -9.03 5.28 10.44
N ALA A 17 -8.88 4.29 9.57
CA ALA A 17 -9.34 2.92 9.80
C ALA A 17 -8.38 2.08 10.65
N LEU A 18 -7.20 2.63 11.02
CA LEU A 18 -6.13 1.91 11.73
C LEU A 18 -5.80 2.58 13.08
N PRO A 19 -6.68 2.45 14.10
CA PRO A 19 -6.47 3.12 15.39
C PRO A 19 -5.32 2.52 16.22
N ALA A 20 -4.89 1.29 15.91
CA ALA A 20 -3.94 0.52 16.72
C ALA A 20 -2.64 0.16 15.99
N THR A 21 -2.47 0.57 14.73
CA THR A 21 -1.30 0.19 13.93
C THR A 21 -0.99 1.25 12.88
N SER A 22 0.25 1.28 12.39
CA SER A 22 0.64 2.15 11.29
C SER A 22 0.17 1.58 9.94
N ILE A 23 0.05 2.44 8.93
CA ILE A 23 -0.20 1.97 7.55
C ILE A 23 0.92 1.02 7.10
N GLN A 24 2.17 1.34 7.45
CA GLN A 24 3.34 0.56 7.06
C GLN A 24 3.26 -0.87 7.59
N ASP A 25 2.95 -1.03 8.88
CA ASP A 25 2.87 -2.35 9.52
C ASP A 25 1.68 -3.18 9.00
N ALA A 26 0.51 -2.53 8.84
CA ALA A 26 -0.66 -3.17 8.26
C ALA A 26 -0.40 -3.62 6.82
N VAL A 27 0.19 -2.76 5.99
CA VAL A 27 0.51 -3.08 4.60
C VAL A 27 1.57 -4.18 4.52
N GLU A 28 2.64 -4.13 5.32
CA GLU A 28 3.66 -5.19 5.36
C GLU A 28 3.03 -6.54 5.73
N SER A 29 2.13 -6.58 6.70
CA SER A 29 1.43 -7.80 7.10
C SER A 29 0.56 -8.36 5.97
N CYS A 30 -0.17 -7.50 5.25
CA CYS A 30 -0.95 -7.91 4.08
C CYS A 30 -0.07 -8.40 2.93
N LEU A 31 1.06 -7.75 2.68
CA LEU A 31 2.02 -8.15 1.66
C LEU A 31 2.65 -9.50 1.98
N ALA A 32 3.04 -9.73 3.24
CA ALA A 32 3.54 -11.02 3.72
C ALA A 32 2.51 -12.15 3.57
N ALA A 33 1.21 -11.82 3.68
CA ALA A 33 0.11 -12.74 3.40
C ALA A 33 -0.19 -12.96 1.91
N GLY A 34 0.54 -12.30 1.00
CA GLY A 34 0.46 -12.52 -0.44
C GLY A 34 -0.32 -11.46 -1.23
N LEU A 35 -0.72 -10.34 -0.62
CA LEU A 35 -1.35 -9.22 -1.34
C LEU A 35 -0.45 -8.73 -2.50
N LYS A 36 -1.07 -8.41 -3.65
CA LYS A 36 -0.33 -8.05 -4.87
C LYS A 36 -0.57 -6.63 -5.39
N ALA A 37 -1.47 -5.85 -4.76
CA ALA A 37 -1.68 -4.45 -5.10
C ALA A 37 -2.12 -3.61 -3.89
N VAL A 38 -1.51 -2.43 -3.75
CA VAL A 38 -1.80 -1.43 -2.71
C VAL A 38 -1.94 -0.05 -3.34
N GLN A 39 -2.97 0.70 -2.96
CA GLN A 39 -3.11 2.13 -3.22
C GLN A 39 -2.76 2.90 -1.96
N LEU A 40 -1.77 3.77 -2.04
CA LEU A 40 -1.55 4.77 -0.99
C LEU A 40 -2.51 5.93 -1.23
N ARG A 41 -3.46 6.12 -0.31
CA ARG A 41 -4.45 7.18 -0.38
C ARG A 41 -4.61 7.85 0.98
N GLU A 42 -3.98 9.01 1.12
CA GLU A 42 -4.04 9.80 2.35
C GLU A 42 -4.35 11.26 2.01
N LYS A 43 -5.59 11.68 2.27
CA LYS A 43 -6.11 12.99 1.85
C LYS A 43 -5.57 14.16 2.67
N ASP A 44 -5.25 13.88 3.93
CA ASP A 44 -5.00 14.90 4.95
C ASP A 44 -3.54 14.88 5.43
N LEU A 45 -2.65 14.22 4.68
CA LEU A 45 -1.21 14.22 4.93
C LEU A 45 -0.54 15.35 4.14
N ALA A 46 0.44 16.02 4.76
CA ALA A 46 1.28 16.95 4.04
C ALA A 46 2.05 16.21 2.94
N VAL A 47 2.29 16.87 1.81
CA VAL A 47 2.92 16.24 0.62
C VAL A 47 4.26 15.59 0.96
N ARG A 48 5.06 16.20 1.83
CA ARG A 48 6.36 15.65 2.26
C ARG A 48 6.19 14.32 3.01
N ASP A 49 5.23 14.25 3.92
CA ASP A 49 4.97 13.05 4.71
C ASP A 49 4.34 11.96 3.84
N LEU A 50 3.44 12.35 2.93
CA LEU A 50 2.87 11.46 1.92
C LEU A 50 3.97 10.84 1.04
N LEU A 51 4.94 11.63 0.60
CA LEU A 51 6.07 11.15 -0.20
C LEU A 51 6.97 10.20 0.59
N GLY A 52 7.25 10.50 1.86
CA GLY A 52 8.01 9.61 2.75
C GLY A 52 7.32 8.26 2.95
N LEU A 53 6.00 8.29 3.14
CA LEU A 53 5.17 7.08 3.23
C LEU A 53 5.18 6.31 1.89
N ALA A 54 5.06 7.00 0.76
CA ALA A 54 5.11 6.40 -0.57
C ALA A 54 6.43 5.65 -0.82
N HIS A 55 7.57 6.22 -0.44
CA HIS A 55 8.86 5.55 -0.54
C HIS A 55 8.93 4.29 0.32
N THR A 56 8.48 4.38 1.58
CA THR A 56 8.46 3.23 2.49
C THR A 56 7.62 2.08 1.94
N LEU A 57 6.40 2.39 1.49
CA LEU A 57 5.50 1.39 0.89
C LEU A 57 6.03 0.89 -0.46
N ARG A 58 6.74 1.72 -1.22
CA ARG A 58 7.36 1.30 -2.49
C ARG A 58 8.42 0.24 -2.25
N ASP A 59 9.27 0.44 -1.24
CA ASP A 59 10.31 -0.53 -0.92
C ASP A 59 9.72 -1.86 -0.44
N SER A 60 8.68 -1.80 0.40
CA SER A 60 7.96 -3.01 0.83
C SER A 60 7.27 -3.74 -0.33
N THR A 61 6.46 -3.04 -1.14
CA THR A 61 5.78 -3.65 -2.29
C THR A 61 6.76 -4.26 -3.30
N ARG A 62 7.95 -3.67 -3.51
CA ARG A 62 9.00 -4.27 -4.36
C ARG A 62 9.53 -5.58 -3.80
N ARG A 63 9.80 -5.66 -2.49
CA ARG A 63 10.28 -6.90 -1.84
C ARG A 63 9.28 -8.05 -2.02
N HIS A 64 7.98 -7.75 -2.07
CA HIS A 64 6.91 -8.75 -2.19
C HIS A 64 6.38 -8.97 -3.62
N GLY A 65 6.96 -8.29 -4.61
CA GLY A 65 6.50 -8.36 -6.01
C GLY A 65 5.08 -7.81 -6.21
N ALA A 66 4.67 -6.86 -5.38
CA ALA A 66 3.37 -6.20 -5.44
C ALA A 66 3.45 -4.85 -6.17
N ARG A 67 2.30 -4.38 -6.64
CA ARG A 67 2.14 -3.05 -7.26
C ARG A 67 1.78 -2.01 -6.20
N LEU A 68 2.37 -0.83 -6.32
CA LEU A 68 1.96 0.38 -5.58
C LEU A 68 1.31 1.35 -6.55
N LEU A 69 0.16 1.89 -6.16
CA LEU A 69 -0.57 2.94 -6.86
C LEU A 69 -0.67 4.17 -5.94
N ILE A 70 -0.63 5.37 -6.52
CA ILE A 70 -0.69 6.68 -5.83
C ILE A 70 -1.88 7.45 -6.40
#